data_AF-A0AAX4HJJ9-F1
#
_entry.id   AF-A0AAX4HJJ9-F1
#
_cell.length_a   1.000
_cell.length_b   1.000
_cell.length_c   1.000
_cell.angle_alpha   90.00
_cell.angle_beta   90.00
_cell.angle_gamma   90.00
#
_symmetry.space_group_name_H-M   'P 1'
#
loop_
_entity.id
_entity.type
_entity.pdbx_description
1 polymer ?
#
loop_
_entity_poly.entity_id
_entity_poly.type
_entity_poly.pdbx_seq_one_letter_code
_entity_poly.pdbx_strand_id
1 'polypeptide(L)'
;MKKKHDVDDVLKPMYHEGHRLKTRRDFLAQGFLGMTAFALAPSALSLLSSSAHAAECSPAIISHLTPVIIIDLAGGGNIAGSNVMVGGAGGQMDFLANYASLGLPNDFHPSKSGQVNTEMGLAFHSGSGILQGIRNITSQGTRDKTEGAIFCSTSDDDTGNNQSNPIYWLHKAGAKGSLTQLAGTQQTDSGGNSTSPIDSINPAVAPVRITSRQEAINLVSTGNVLGSFSETKVKSILNAASRISERKLAGFSRRSLPEQVQALVACGFSESSDQLYRVKSTDVDPNNDTDSQTIFNKINNQDVRNRSRAITKLVLEGRIGVGTITLGGFDYHDGTRTTGDTKDFELGQLMGAIMELAAVKDTDVVIYVLTDGGVAAGGTVDGSGKFIWSGDSGQRSSTFMMVYKKDGRPGLRTTKRQIGYFKANGAVEGSALLTSNSVVTTSKAMVANYLALHGLEGNFENVVGDDPFRNNLDRYLVFDKLR
;
A
#
# COMPACT_ATOMS: atom_id res chain seq x y z
N MET A 1 30.08 51.72 -41.40
CA MET A 1 28.88 51.44 -40.56
C MET A 1 28.39 50.03 -40.88
N LYS A 2 28.65 49.07 -39.99
CA LYS A 2 28.18 47.67 -40.11
C LYS A 2 26.75 47.59 -39.54
N LYS A 3 25.78 47.12 -40.34
CA LYS A 3 24.46 46.73 -39.83
C LYS A 3 24.55 45.28 -39.32
N LYS A 4 24.20 45.08 -38.04
CA LYS A 4 23.98 43.78 -37.40
C LYS A 4 22.85 43.06 -38.13
N HIS A 5 23.05 41.79 -38.53
CA HIS A 5 21.95 40.86 -38.75
C HIS A 5 21.59 40.21 -37.41
N ASP A 6 20.29 40.16 -37.16
CA ASP A 6 19.66 39.59 -35.97
C ASP A 6 19.90 38.08 -35.90
N VAL A 7 20.13 37.55 -34.71
CA VAL A 7 20.58 36.17 -34.44
C VAL A 7 19.40 35.21 -34.23
N ASP A 8 18.18 35.60 -34.60
CA ASP A 8 16.95 34.88 -34.24
C ASP A 8 16.37 33.93 -35.31
N ASP A 9 17.06 33.71 -36.43
CA ASP A 9 16.52 32.88 -37.52
C ASP A 9 17.07 31.43 -37.59
N VAL A 10 17.82 30.98 -36.57
CA VAL A 10 18.50 29.66 -36.57
C VAL A 10 17.75 28.58 -35.75
N LEU A 11 16.62 28.87 -35.11
CA LEU A 11 15.90 27.89 -34.26
C LEU A 11 14.39 27.83 -34.51
N LYS A 12 13.94 27.87 -35.77
CA LYS A 12 12.55 27.52 -36.10
C LYS A 12 12.46 26.04 -36.50
N PRO A 13 11.61 25.22 -35.84
CA PRO A 13 11.42 23.83 -36.23
C PRO A 13 10.96 23.75 -37.70
N MET A 14 11.68 23.00 -38.53
CA MET A 14 11.24 22.76 -39.90
C MET A 14 10.04 21.80 -39.89
N TYR A 15 8.93 22.20 -40.49
CA TYR A 15 7.75 21.36 -40.67
C TYR A 15 7.72 20.77 -42.08
N HIS A 16 7.41 19.48 -42.20
CA HIS A 16 7.12 18.86 -43.49
C HIS A 16 5.79 19.41 -44.04
N GLU A 17 5.74 19.76 -45.33
CA GLU A 17 4.50 20.19 -46.00
C GLU A 17 3.41 19.13 -45.83
N GLY A 18 2.26 19.54 -45.30
CA GLY A 18 1.11 18.66 -45.00
C GLY A 18 1.04 18.13 -43.57
N HIS A 19 2.03 18.39 -42.72
CA HIS A 19 2.01 17.95 -41.32
C HIS A 19 1.35 18.97 -40.39
N ARG A 20 0.11 18.70 -39.95
CA ARG A 20 -0.60 19.52 -38.96
C ARG A 20 -0.03 19.28 -37.56
N LEU A 21 0.37 20.35 -36.86
CA LEU A 21 0.80 20.29 -35.46
C LEU A 21 -0.31 19.71 -34.58
N LYS A 22 -0.02 18.58 -33.93
CA LYS A 22 -0.91 17.90 -32.98
C LYS A 22 -0.77 18.57 -31.61
N THR A 23 -1.88 18.83 -30.93
CA THR A 23 -1.87 19.37 -29.57
C THR A 23 -1.61 18.26 -28.54
N ARG A 24 -1.21 18.61 -27.30
CA ARG A 24 -1.10 17.64 -26.18
C ARG A 24 -2.37 16.80 -26.04
N ARG A 25 -3.56 17.37 -26.27
CA ARG A 25 -4.84 16.65 -26.22
C ARG A 25 -4.99 15.62 -27.34
N ASP A 26 -4.53 15.93 -28.54
CA ASP A 26 -4.55 14.98 -29.67
C ASP A 26 -3.57 13.81 -29.46
N PHE A 27 -2.47 14.06 -28.76
CA PHE A 27 -1.49 13.04 -28.39
C PHE A 27 -2.02 12.09 -27.29
N LEU A 28 -2.78 12.63 -26.34
CA LEU A 28 -3.47 11.88 -25.29
C LEU A 28 -4.62 11.03 -25.84
N ALA A 29 -5.39 11.57 -26.80
CA ALA A 29 -6.49 10.87 -27.45
C ALA A 29 -6.04 9.69 -28.34
N GLN A 30 -4.78 9.68 -28.77
CA GLN A 30 -4.19 8.60 -29.57
C GLN A 30 -3.46 7.52 -28.74
N GLY A 31 -3.56 7.55 -27.41
CA GLY A 31 -3.09 6.46 -26.53
C GLY A 31 -1.57 6.39 -26.32
N PHE A 32 -0.81 7.41 -26.72
CA PHE A 32 0.66 7.33 -26.75
C PHE A 32 1.34 7.41 -25.36
N LEU A 33 0.63 7.77 -24.28
CA LEU A 33 1.15 7.69 -22.91
C LEU A 33 1.42 6.23 -22.45
N GLY A 34 0.75 5.25 -23.06
CA GLY A 34 1.00 3.83 -22.77
C GLY A 34 2.32 3.32 -23.35
N MET A 35 2.89 4.00 -24.35
CA MET A 35 4.17 3.60 -24.94
C MET A 35 5.38 4.12 -24.18
N THR A 36 5.28 5.16 -23.35
CA THR A 36 6.40 5.62 -22.53
C THR A 36 6.80 4.60 -21.45
N ALA A 37 5.86 3.78 -20.97
CA ALA A 37 6.16 2.64 -20.10
C ALA A 37 6.95 1.53 -20.85
N PHE A 38 6.74 1.38 -22.17
CA PHE A 38 7.48 0.43 -23.00
C PHE A 38 8.81 0.98 -23.54
N ALA A 39 8.93 2.29 -23.75
CA ALA A 39 10.17 2.94 -24.19
C ALA A 39 11.22 3.06 -23.06
N LEU A 40 10.80 2.84 -21.81
CA LEU A 40 11.67 2.70 -20.64
C LEU A 40 11.86 1.24 -20.22
N ALA A 41 11.45 0.26 -21.03
CA ALA A 41 12.15 -1.01 -20.99
C ALA A 41 13.63 -0.72 -21.25
N PRO A 42 14.58 -1.22 -20.43
CA PRO A 42 15.98 -1.13 -20.78
C PRO A 42 16.10 -1.67 -22.19
N SER A 43 16.45 -0.81 -23.14
CA SER A 43 16.86 -1.30 -24.45
C SER A 43 17.91 -2.36 -24.15
N ALA A 44 17.72 -3.58 -24.64
CA ALA A 44 18.60 -4.72 -24.34
C ALA A 44 20.09 -4.41 -24.62
N LEU A 45 20.35 -3.32 -25.35
CA LEU A 45 21.65 -2.72 -25.63
C LEU A 45 22.34 -2.04 -24.42
N SER A 46 21.59 -1.49 -23.46
CA SER A 46 22.16 -0.86 -22.25
C SER A 46 22.81 -1.90 -21.32
N LEU A 47 22.18 -3.08 -21.23
CA LEU A 47 22.66 -4.27 -20.48
C LEU A 47 23.89 -4.94 -21.11
N LEU A 48 24.28 -4.57 -22.33
CA LEU A 48 25.45 -5.14 -23.03
C LEU A 48 26.72 -4.28 -22.92
N SER A 49 26.65 -3.12 -22.24
CA SER A 49 27.77 -2.15 -22.19
C SER A 49 28.58 -2.14 -20.88
N SER A 50 28.16 -2.88 -19.86
CA SER A 50 28.90 -3.02 -18.61
C SER A 50 29.02 -4.50 -18.23
N SER A 51 30.25 -5.01 -18.27
CA SER A 51 30.74 -6.24 -17.63
C SER A 51 29.66 -7.25 -17.21
N ALA A 52 29.40 -8.23 -18.08
CA ALA A 52 28.47 -9.33 -17.83
C ALA A 52 28.83 -10.09 -16.54
N HIS A 53 28.15 -9.75 -15.44
CA HIS A 53 27.78 -10.74 -14.44
C HIS A 53 26.60 -11.50 -15.04
N ALA A 54 26.73 -12.82 -15.14
CA ALA A 54 25.69 -13.68 -15.65
C ALA A 54 24.38 -13.34 -14.92
N ALA A 55 23.43 -12.74 -15.64
CA ALA A 55 22.06 -12.68 -15.19
C ALA A 55 21.56 -14.12 -15.24
N GLU A 56 21.69 -14.83 -14.12
CA GLU A 56 20.87 -16.00 -13.87
C GLU A 56 19.42 -15.52 -14.00
N CYS A 57 18.78 -15.81 -15.13
CA CYS A 57 17.33 -15.89 -15.21
C CYS A 57 16.89 -17.05 -14.33
N SER A 58 16.98 -16.86 -13.02
CA SER A 58 16.07 -17.54 -12.12
C SER A 58 14.68 -17.13 -12.61
N PRO A 59 13.77 -18.06 -12.96
CA PRO A 59 12.38 -17.70 -13.21
C PRO A 59 11.95 -16.82 -12.06
N ALA A 60 11.23 -15.73 -12.34
CA ALA A 60 10.63 -14.97 -11.25
C ALA A 60 9.67 -15.94 -10.55
N ILE A 61 10.16 -16.63 -9.51
CA ILE A 61 9.32 -17.27 -8.53
C ILE A 61 8.50 -16.10 -8.05
N ILE A 62 7.23 -16.07 -8.44
CA ILE A 62 6.27 -15.17 -7.85
C ILE A 62 6.12 -15.72 -6.44
N SER A 63 7.05 -15.33 -5.57
CA SER A 63 6.95 -15.52 -4.15
C SER A 63 5.82 -14.59 -3.75
N HIS A 64 4.60 -15.11 -3.78
CA HIS A 64 3.43 -14.39 -3.33
C HIS A 64 3.50 -14.33 -1.82
N LEU A 65 4.34 -13.42 -1.30
CA LEU A 65 4.23 -12.99 0.08
C LEU A 65 2.80 -12.51 0.33
N THR A 66 2.35 -12.56 1.57
CA THR A 66 0.97 -12.24 1.95
C THR A 66 0.55 -10.90 1.33
N PRO A 67 -0.61 -10.84 0.62
CA PRO A 67 -1.15 -9.61 0.06
C PRO A 67 -1.22 -8.47 1.09
N VAL A 68 -0.89 -7.26 0.66
CA VAL A 68 -0.84 -6.09 1.55
C VAL A 68 -1.76 -4.98 1.07
N ILE A 69 -2.62 -4.52 1.98
CA ILE A 69 -3.44 -3.34 1.78
C ILE A 69 -3.09 -2.30 2.85
N ILE A 70 -2.82 -1.08 2.41
CA ILE A 70 -2.59 0.08 3.25
C ILE A 70 -3.86 0.91 3.23
N ILE A 71 -4.47 1.17 4.38
CA ILE A 71 -5.54 2.14 4.54
C ILE A 71 -4.92 3.42 5.09
N ASP A 72 -5.09 4.51 4.36
CA ASP A 72 -4.45 5.78 4.62
C ASP A 72 -5.51 6.81 5.01
N LEU A 73 -5.51 7.22 6.29
CA LEU A 73 -6.49 8.16 6.81
C LEU A 73 -6.00 9.58 6.50
N ALA A 74 -6.75 10.29 5.66
CA ALA A 74 -6.49 11.69 5.37
C ALA A 74 -7.04 12.57 6.51
N GLY A 75 -6.13 13.02 7.38
CA GLY A 75 -6.37 13.73 8.63
C GLY A 75 -5.92 12.96 9.87
N GLY A 76 -6.01 13.62 11.03
CA GLY A 76 -5.63 13.08 12.34
C GLY A 76 -6.63 12.05 12.88
N GLY A 77 -6.52 10.81 12.44
CA GLY A 77 -7.38 9.71 12.90
C GLY A 77 -7.24 9.37 14.40
N ASN A 78 -8.35 9.00 15.02
CA ASN A 78 -8.44 8.62 16.43
C ASN A 78 -8.09 7.13 16.53
N ILE A 79 -6.81 6.80 16.52
CA ILE A 79 -6.38 5.41 16.65
C ILE A 79 -6.12 5.09 18.13
N ALA A 80 -5.28 5.89 18.81
CA ALA A 80 -4.80 5.60 20.15
C ALA A 80 -5.86 5.85 21.24
N GLY A 81 -6.06 4.86 22.11
CA GLY A 81 -6.90 4.97 23.31
C GLY A 81 -8.36 4.67 23.02
N SER A 82 -9.08 5.59 22.38
CA SER A 82 -10.53 5.40 22.21
C SER A 82 -10.93 4.38 21.12
N ASN A 83 -10.01 3.96 20.26
CA ASN A 83 -10.20 2.80 19.39
C ASN A 83 -9.27 1.65 19.78
N VAL A 84 -8.00 1.73 19.39
CA VAL A 84 -6.99 0.73 19.73
C VAL A 84 -6.38 1.10 21.08
N MET A 85 -6.36 0.17 22.03
CA MET A 85 -5.78 0.44 23.34
C MET A 85 -4.27 0.68 23.22
N VAL A 86 -3.80 1.70 23.93
CA VAL A 86 -2.37 1.97 24.13
C VAL A 86 -2.09 2.04 25.61
N GLY A 87 -0.91 1.61 26.03
CA GLY A 87 -0.48 1.62 27.42
C GLY A 87 0.96 2.08 27.60
N GLY A 88 1.45 1.96 28.83
CA GLY A 88 2.83 2.22 29.23
C GLY A 88 3.82 1.17 28.71
N ALA A 89 5.01 1.11 29.31
CA ALA A 89 6.11 0.26 28.86
C ALA A 89 5.81 -1.25 28.92
N GLY A 90 4.80 -1.66 29.71
CA GLY A 90 4.30 -3.03 29.75
C GLY A 90 3.46 -3.44 28.54
N GLY A 91 3.05 -2.51 27.67
CA GLY A 91 2.24 -2.74 26.47
C GLY A 91 0.78 -2.33 26.65
N GLN A 92 -0.12 -2.80 25.78
CA GLN A 92 -1.51 -2.32 25.73
C GLN A 92 -2.30 -2.51 27.04
N MET A 93 -1.93 -3.52 27.84
CA MET A 93 -2.59 -3.83 29.12
C MET A 93 -1.96 -3.13 30.33
N ASP A 94 -0.84 -2.42 30.13
CA ASP A 94 -0.25 -1.51 31.12
C ASP A 94 -0.97 -0.17 31.03
N PHE A 95 -2.20 -0.13 31.54
CA PHE A 95 -3.09 1.01 31.33
C PHE A 95 -2.52 2.32 31.89
N LEU A 96 -2.66 3.38 31.10
CA LEU A 96 -2.26 4.73 31.52
C LEU A 96 -3.11 5.19 32.71
N ALA A 97 -2.59 6.13 33.49
CA ALA A 97 -3.36 6.72 34.59
C ALA A 97 -4.54 7.59 34.09
N ASN A 98 -4.41 8.16 32.89
CA ASN A 98 -5.40 9.07 32.33
C ASN A 98 -5.53 8.90 30.81
N TYR A 99 -6.75 8.63 30.33
CA TYR A 99 -7.11 8.55 28.92
C TYR A 99 -7.97 9.73 28.43
N ALA A 100 -8.16 10.76 29.25
CA ALA A 100 -9.03 11.90 28.94
C ALA A 100 -8.62 12.59 27.63
N SER A 101 -7.33 12.86 27.43
CA SER A 101 -6.86 13.46 26.18
C SER A 101 -6.97 12.52 24.97
N LEU A 102 -7.16 11.22 25.20
CA LEU A 102 -7.42 10.20 24.17
C LEU A 102 -8.93 9.93 23.99
N GLY A 103 -9.78 10.80 24.54
CA GLY A 103 -11.23 10.76 24.32
C GLY A 103 -12.04 9.95 25.34
N LEU A 104 -11.41 9.37 26.36
CA LEU A 104 -12.11 8.49 27.33
C LEU A 104 -12.21 9.14 28.72
N PRO A 105 -13.44 9.37 29.23
CA PRO A 105 -13.67 9.70 30.63
C PRO A 105 -13.37 8.52 31.56
N ASN A 106 -13.30 8.79 32.87
CA ASN A 106 -12.94 7.79 33.88
C ASN A 106 -13.89 6.57 33.93
N ASP A 107 -15.16 6.74 33.56
CA ASP A 107 -16.14 5.64 33.51
C ASP A 107 -15.88 4.69 32.32
N PHE A 108 -15.20 5.19 31.30
CA PHE A 108 -14.73 4.46 30.12
C PHE A 108 -13.26 4.05 30.24
N HIS A 109 -12.67 4.17 31.43
CA HIS A 109 -11.27 3.80 31.61
C HIS A 109 -11.07 2.28 31.37
N PRO A 110 -10.02 1.85 30.64
CA PRO A 110 -9.84 0.45 30.27
C PRO A 110 -9.61 -0.52 31.45
N SER A 111 -9.24 0.00 32.62
CA SER A 111 -9.17 -0.82 33.85
C SER A 111 -10.55 -1.21 34.41
N LYS A 112 -11.63 -0.60 33.94
CA LYS A 112 -13.00 -0.95 34.33
C LYS A 112 -13.44 -2.22 33.61
N SER A 113 -14.25 -3.04 34.28
CA SER A 113 -14.77 -4.29 33.72
C SER A 113 -15.52 -4.04 32.41
N GLY A 114 -15.21 -4.82 31.38
CA GLY A 114 -15.88 -4.74 30.07
C GLY A 114 -15.43 -3.59 29.16
N GLN A 115 -14.42 -2.80 29.53
CA GLN A 115 -13.94 -1.69 28.68
C GLN A 115 -12.87 -2.08 27.65
N VAL A 116 -12.39 -3.33 27.67
CA VAL A 116 -11.38 -3.82 26.73
C VAL A 116 -11.88 -5.06 26.01
N ASN A 117 -11.64 -5.12 24.70
CA ASN A 117 -11.89 -6.28 23.85
C ASN A 117 -10.59 -6.74 23.18
N THR A 118 -10.31 -8.04 23.25
CA THR A 118 -9.10 -8.65 22.67
C THR A 118 -9.43 -9.79 21.70
N GLU A 119 -10.64 -9.82 21.14
CA GLU A 119 -11.10 -10.97 20.35
C GLU A 119 -10.26 -11.18 19.07
N MET A 120 -9.69 -10.10 18.51
CA MET A 120 -8.79 -10.12 17.36
C MET A 120 -7.32 -9.97 17.78
N GLY A 121 -7.02 -10.23 19.05
CA GLY A 121 -5.67 -10.24 19.60
C GLY A 121 -5.19 -8.85 19.98
N LEU A 122 -5.18 -7.92 19.03
CA LEU A 122 -5.00 -6.50 19.30
C LEU A 122 -6.10 -6.01 20.26
N ALA A 123 -5.70 -5.34 21.33
CA ALA A 123 -6.65 -4.81 22.29
C ALA A 123 -7.32 -3.53 21.75
N PHE A 124 -8.66 -3.53 21.72
CA PHE A 124 -9.50 -2.38 21.41
C PHE A 124 -10.27 -1.95 22.65
N HIS A 125 -10.61 -0.66 22.73
CA HIS A 125 -11.63 -0.19 23.65
C HIS A 125 -12.96 -0.83 23.24
N SER A 126 -13.78 -1.30 24.18
CA SER A 126 -15.03 -2.02 23.87
C SER A 126 -16.03 -1.16 23.08
N GLY A 127 -16.06 0.14 23.37
CA GLY A 127 -16.79 1.17 22.61
C GLY A 127 -16.06 1.73 21.39
N SER A 128 -15.10 1.01 20.79
CA SER A 128 -14.38 1.44 19.58
C SER A 128 -15.29 1.43 18.35
N GLY A 129 -15.32 2.52 17.59
CA GLY A 129 -16.01 2.58 16.29
C GLY A 129 -15.38 1.62 15.28
N ILE A 130 -14.05 1.55 15.23
CA ILE A 130 -13.31 0.60 14.38
C ILE A 130 -13.71 -0.85 14.70
N LEU A 131 -13.71 -1.24 15.98
CA LEU A 131 -14.10 -2.58 16.42
C LEU A 131 -15.54 -2.91 16.00
N GLN A 132 -16.47 -1.97 16.21
CA GLN A 132 -17.87 -2.14 15.83
C GLN A 132 -18.03 -2.30 14.31
N GLY A 133 -17.30 -1.50 13.52
CA GLY A 133 -17.30 -1.62 12.07
C GLY A 133 -16.77 -2.96 11.58
N ILE A 134 -15.68 -3.48 12.18
CA ILE A 134 -15.14 -4.80 11.84
C ILE A 134 -16.16 -5.90 12.14
N ARG A 135 -16.76 -5.87 13.34
CA ARG A 135 -17.78 -6.85 13.77
C ARG A 135 -19.04 -6.82 12.91
N ASN A 136 -19.40 -5.66 12.38
CA ASN A 136 -20.55 -5.50 11.50
C ASN A 136 -20.42 -6.29 10.19
N ILE A 137 -19.19 -6.54 9.72
CA ILE A 137 -18.93 -7.20 8.44
C ILE A 137 -18.50 -8.66 8.61
N THR A 138 -17.64 -8.91 9.59
CA THR A 138 -16.93 -10.18 9.75
C THR A 138 -17.74 -11.26 10.45
N SER A 139 -17.48 -12.52 10.11
CA SER A 139 -17.88 -13.67 10.93
C SER A 139 -16.99 -13.82 12.17
N GLN A 140 -17.44 -14.58 13.17
CA GLN A 140 -16.60 -14.91 14.34
C GLN A 140 -15.34 -15.69 13.92
N GLY A 141 -15.47 -16.63 12.98
CA GLY A 141 -14.35 -17.43 12.50
C GLY A 141 -13.27 -16.61 11.81
N THR A 142 -13.63 -15.52 11.13
CA THR A 142 -12.66 -14.56 10.58
C THR A 142 -11.91 -13.84 11.70
N ARG A 143 -12.62 -13.33 12.71
CA ARG A 143 -12.02 -12.61 13.85
C ARG A 143 -11.09 -13.49 14.69
N ASP A 144 -11.45 -14.76 14.87
CA ASP A 144 -10.65 -15.72 15.64
C ASP A 144 -9.27 -15.98 14.99
N LYS A 145 -9.16 -15.74 13.68
CA LYS A 145 -7.97 -15.92 12.84
C LYS A 145 -7.18 -14.64 12.59
N THR A 146 -7.51 -13.55 13.29
CA THR A 146 -6.84 -12.26 13.15
C THR A 146 -5.92 -11.99 14.35
N GLU A 147 -4.78 -11.35 14.11
CA GLU A 147 -3.89 -10.80 15.13
C GLU A 147 -3.45 -9.38 14.73
N GLY A 148 -2.96 -8.57 15.66
CA GLY A 148 -2.55 -7.21 15.34
C GLY A 148 -1.48 -6.63 16.26
N ALA A 149 -0.90 -5.53 15.79
CA ALA A 149 0.11 -4.76 16.52
C ALA A 149 -0.08 -3.27 16.32
N ILE A 150 0.18 -2.47 17.34
CA ILE A 150 0.16 -1.02 17.31
C ILE A 150 1.56 -0.44 17.50
N PHE A 151 1.86 0.60 16.73
CA PHE A 151 3.11 1.35 16.77
C PHE A 151 2.81 2.75 17.32
N CYS A 152 3.33 3.02 18.51
CA CYS A 152 3.22 4.31 19.18
C CYS A 152 4.31 5.23 18.65
N SER A 153 3.93 6.21 17.84
CA SER A 153 4.85 7.18 17.25
C SER A 153 4.19 8.53 17.10
N THR A 154 4.96 9.60 17.34
CA THR A 154 4.50 10.93 16.99
C THR A 154 4.49 11.11 15.48
N SER A 155 3.56 11.92 14.97
CA SER A 155 3.57 12.41 13.59
C SER A 155 3.54 13.93 13.57
N ASP A 156 3.82 14.53 12.42
CA ASP A 156 3.55 15.95 12.23
C ASP A 156 2.05 16.16 12.01
N ASP A 157 1.52 17.28 12.49
CA ASP A 157 0.11 17.66 12.26
C ASP A 157 0.00 18.49 10.98
N ASP A 158 -1.09 18.33 10.24
CA ASP A 158 -1.48 19.17 9.09
C ASP A 158 -0.45 19.26 7.94
N THR A 159 0.40 18.26 7.79
CA THR A 159 1.28 18.18 6.62
C THR A 159 1.13 16.81 5.99
N GLY A 160 0.53 16.73 4.79
CA GLY A 160 0.58 15.52 3.95
C GLY A 160 2.00 15.03 3.60
N ASN A 161 3.03 15.62 4.22
CA ASN A 161 4.44 15.27 4.17
C ASN A 161 4.83 14.19 5.17
N ASN A 162 3.90 13.66 5.99
CA ASN A 162 4.17 12.48 6.79
C ASN A 162 4.57 11.31 5.86
N GLN A 163 5.86 10.97 5.88
CA GLN A 163 6.48 9.92 5.07
C GLN A 163 6.16 8.53 5.67
N SER A 164 4.87 8.24 5.85
CA SER A 164 4.38 7.08 6.60
C SER A 164 4.09 5.88 5.73
N ASN A 165 3.95 6.05 4.41
CA ASN A 165 3.46 5.00 3.52
C ASN A 165 4.59 4.09 2.97
N PRO A 166 4.74 2.84 3.46
CA PRO A 166 5.85 1.97 3.08
C PRO A 166 5.64 1.19 1.77
N ILE A 167 4.68 1.60 0.91
CA ILE A 167 4.27 0.84 -0.28
C ILE A 167 5.44 0.32 -1.13
N TYR A 168 6.45 1.15 -1.39
CA TYR A 168 7.61 0.75 -2.20
C TYR A 168 8.52 -0.26 -1.51
N TRP A 169 8.73 -0.12 -0.20
CA TRP A 169 9.51 -1.10 0.57
C TRP A 169 8.78 -2.43 0.71
N LEU A 170 7.45 -2.43 0.85
CA LEU A 170 6.65 -3.66 0.84
C LEU A 170 6.74 -4.39 -0.50
N HIS A 171 6.66 -3.65 -1.62
CA HIS A 171 6.91 -4.23 -2.94
C HIS A 171 8.32 -4.80 -3.06
N LYS A 172 9.34 -4.04 -2.61
CA LYS A 172 10.74 -4.48 -2.63
C LYS A 172 10.99 -5.69 -1.72
N ALA A 173 10.22 -5.82 -0.63
CA ALA A 173 10.24 -6.98 0.27
C ALA A 173 9.74 -8.26 -0.42
N GLY A 174 8.89 -8.13 -1.45
CA GLY A 174 8.38 -9.25 -2.24
C GLY A 174 6.87 -9.24 -2.48
N ALA A 175 6.13 -8.24 -2.00
CA ALA A 175 4.71 -8.07 -2.30
C ALA A 175 4.52 -7.65 -3.76
N LYS A 176 4.51 -8.63 -4.67
CA LYS A 176 4.49 -8.43 -6.13
C LYS A 176 3.18 -8.86 -6.76
N GLY A 177 2.74 -8.10 -7.75
CA GLY A 177 1.51 -8.36 -8.51
C GLY A 177 1.81 -8.84 -9.93
N SER A 178 0.92 -9.66 -10.48
CA SER A 178 1.02 -10.14 -11.87
C SER A 178 0.61 -9.11 -12.92
N LEU A 179 -0.23 -8.11 -12.58
CA LEU A 179 -0.71 -7.09 -13.51
C LEU A 179 -0.03 -5.73 -13.27
N THR A 180 0.00 -5.27 -12.03
CA THR A 180 0.76 -4.07 -11.63
C THR A 180 1.39 -4.31 -10.27
N GLN A 181 2.52 -3.66 -10.02
CA GLN A 181 3.21 -3.80 -8.75
C GLN A 181 2.48 -3.02 -7.65
N LEU A 182 2.16 -1.76 -7.92
CA LEU A 182 1.56 -0.85 -6.95
C LEU A 182 0.26 -0.26 -7.50
N ALA A 183 -0.70 -0.01 -6.61
CA ALA A 183 -1.90 0.74 -6.94
C ALA A 183 -2.39 1.56 -5.76
N GLY A 184 -3.18 2.60 -6.04
CA GLY A 184 -3.83 3.38 -5.00
C GLY A 184 -5.09 4.11 -5.43
N THR A 185 -5.82 4.68 -4.47
CA THR A 185 -7.03 5.46 -4.76
C THR A 185 -6.75 6.95 -5.02
N GLN A 186 -5.51 7.40 -4.86
CA GLN A 186 -5.06 8.76 -5.19
C GLN A 186 -4.04 8.76 -6.33
N GLN A 187 -3.90 9.90 -7.00
CA GLN A 187 -2.88 10.11 -8.05
C GLN A 187 -1.63 10.75 -7.45
N THR A 188 -0.93 10.01 -6.61
CA THR A 188 0.27 10.44 -5.86
C THR A 188 1.35 9.34 -5.93
N ASP A 189 2.59 9.66 -5.55
CA ASP A 189 3.69 8.69 -5.56
C ASP A 189 3.45 7.48 -4.64
N SER A 190 2.69 7.65 -3.56
CA SER A 190 2.31 6.55 -2.66
C SER A 190 0.99 5.86 -3.03
N GLY A 191 0.23 6.45 -3.98
CA GLY A 191 -1.16 6.09 -4.24
C GLY A 191 -2.14 6.49 -3.13
N GLY A 192 -1.68 7.20 -2.10
CA GLY A 192 -2.43 7.65 -0.92
C GLY A 192 -2.34 9.15 -0.64
N ASN A 193 -2.79 9.56 0.55
CA ASN A 193 -2.62 10.91 1.11
C ASN A 193 -1.22 11.08 1.68
N SER A 194 -0.78 10.15 2.52
CA SER A 194 0.53 10.14 3.14
C SER A 194 1.61 9.83 2.11
N THR A 195 2.73 10.55 2.17
CA THR A 195 3.86 10.33 1.25
C THR A 195 4.63 9.06 1.60
N SER A 196 5.35 8.52 0.63
CA SER A 196 6.30 7.44 0.88
C SER A 196 7.65 8.00 1.34
N PRO A 197 8.39 7.27 2.19
CA PRO A 197 9.78 7.59 2.49
C PRO A 197 10.58 7.86 1.21
N ILE A 198 11.28 9.00 1.14
CA ILE A 198 11.94 9.45 -0.10
C ILE A 198 12.91 8.38 -0.64
N ASP A 199 13.68 7.76 0.25
CA ASP A 199 14.66 6.72 -0.09
C ASP A 199 14.02 5.41 -0.59
N SER A 200 12.70 5.24 -0.41
CA SER A 200 11.96 4.08 -0.90
C SER A 200 11.48 4.22 -2.34
N ILE A 201 11.32 5.45 -2.83
CA ILE A 201 10.60 5.73 -4.08
C ILE A 201 11.35 5.12 -5.27
N ASN A 202 10.63 4.27 -6.02
CA ASN A 202 11.10 3.72 -7.27
C ASN A 202 10.14 4.12 -8.41
N PRO A 203 10.50 5.10 -9.25
CA PRO A 203 9.65 5.58 -10.34
C PRO A 203 9.26 4.49 -11.36
N ALA A 204 10.05 3.41 -11.48
CA ALA A 204 9.76 2.32 -12.40
C ALA A 204 8.53 1.49 -12.02
N VAL A 205 8.07 1.60 -10.76
CA VAL A 205 6.89 0.87 -10.24
C VAL A 205 5.86 1.82 -9.63
N ALA A 206 5.72 3.02 -10.20
CA ALA A 206 4.78 4.02 -9.70
C ALA A 206 3.34 3.47 -9.58
N PRO A 207 2.60 3.81 -8.50
CA PRO A 207 1.25 3.30 -8.29
C PRO A 207 0.28 3.68 -9.40
N VAL A 208 -0.51 2.71 -9.84
CA VAL A 208 -1.62 2.97 -10.76
C VAL A 208 -2.87 3.37 -9.97
N ARG A 209 -3.51 4.46 -10.39
CA ARG A 209 -4.75 4.90 -9.75
C ARG A 209 -5.92 3.99 -10.12
N ILE A 210 -6.62 3.49 -9.10
CA ILE A 210 -7.83 2.67 -9.23
C ILE A 210 -8.87 3.16 -8.21
N THR A 211 -9.91 3.82 -8.70
CA THR A 211 -11.02 4.37 -7.91
C THR A 211 -12.38 3.91 -8.38
N SER A 212 -12.44 3.20 -9.51
CA SER A 212 -13.70 2.72 -10.07
C SER A 212 -13.51 1.39 -10.79
N ARG A 213 -14.65 0.72 -11.03
CA ARG A 213 -14.74 -0.46 -11.91
C ARG A 213 -14.10 -0.20 -13.28
N GLN A 214 -14.37 0.96 -13.88
CA GLN A 214 -13.88 1.26 -15.21
C GLN A 214 -12.36 1.40 -15.23
N GLU A 215 -11.75 1.99 -14.20
CA GLU A 215 -10.30 2.07 -14.08
C GLU A 215 -9.66 0.69 -13.93
N ALA A 216 -10.27 -0.21 -13.14
CA ALA A 216 -9.81 -1.60 -13.03
C ALA A 216 -9.86 -2.35 -14.39
N ILE A 217 -10.94 -2.17 -15.16
CA ILE A 217 -11.07 -2.75 -16.51
C ILE A 217 -10.02 -2.17 -17.48
N ASN A 218 -9.73 -0.87 -17.35
CA ASN A 218 -8.80 -0.17 -18.23
C ASN A 218 -7.34 -0.63 -18.06
N LEU A 219 -6.98 -1.23 -16.90
CA LEU A 219 -5.67 -1.85 -16.67
C LEU A 219 -5.33 -2.91 -17.72
N VAL A 220 -6.35 -3.64 -18.18
CA VAL A 220 -6.20 -4.73 -19.15
C VAL A 220 -6.54 -4.26 -20.56
N SER A 221 -7.52 -3.36 -20.69
CA SER A 221 -8.04 -2.89 -21.98
C SER A 221 -7.00 -2.17 -22.86
N THR A 222 -6.06 -1.43 -22.25
CA THR A 222 -4.98 -0.76 -22.99
C THR A 222 -3.85 -1.72 -23.43
N GLY A 223 -3.67 -2.86 -22.75
CA GLY A 223 -2.80 -3.95 -23.19
C GLY A 223 -3.41 -4.83 -24.29
N ASN A 224 -4.74 -4.78 -24.45
CA ASN A 224 -5.49 -5.63 -25.37
C ASN A 224 -5.44 -5.15 -26.85
N VAL A 225 -4.67 -4.10 -27.16
CA VAL A 225 -4.35 -3.75 -28.55
C VAL A 225 -3.66 -4.93 -29.25
N LEU A 226 -2.92 -5.76 -28.51
CA LEU A 226 -2.29 -6.98 -29.04
C LEU A 226 -3.21 -8.22 -29.08
N GLY A 227 -4.25 -8.31 -28.24
CA GLY A 227 -5.24 -9.41 -28.30
C GLY A 227 -6.19 -9.32 -29.49
N SER A 228 -6.13 -8.21 -30.24
CA SER A 228 -6.76 -8.04 -31.55
C SER A 228 -6.01 -8.77 -32.68
N PHE A 229 -4.83 -9.32 -32.39
CA PHE A 229 -3.98 -10.02 -33.35
C PHE A 229 -4.07 -11.53 -33.09
N SER A 230 -4.28 -12.33 -34.14
CA SER A 230 -4.17 -13.79 -34.01
C SER A 230 -2.76 -14.19 -33.57
N GLU A 231 -2.60 -15.34 -32.90
CA GLU A 231 -1.29 -15.89 -32.50
C GLU A 231 -0.25 -15.82 -33.64
N THR A 232 -0.71 -15.98 -34.88
CA THR A 232 0.09 -15.91 -36.10
C THR A 232 0.70 -14.53 -36.35
N LYS A 233 -0.05 -13.46 -36.06
CA LYS A 233 0.41 -12.07 -36.25
C LYS A 233 1.37 -11.64 -35.14
N VAL A 234 1.17 -12.12 -33.91
CA VAL A 234 2.14 -11.90 -32.82
C VAL A 234 3.47 -12.60 -33.16
N LYS A 235 3.44 -13.86 -33.64
CA LYS A 235 4.62 -14.55 -34.15
C LYS A 235 5.29 -13.80 -35.31
N SER A 236 4.53 -13.17 -36.21
CA SER A 236 5.12 -12.42 -37.33
C SER A 236 5.78 -11.11 -36.88
N ILE A 237 5.20 -10.41 -35.90
CA ILE A 237 5.77 -9.20 -35.31
C ILE A 237 7.05 -9.54 -34.53
N LEU A 238 7.06 -10.64 -33.78
CA LEU A 238 8.24 -11.13 -33.07
C LEU A 238 9.36 -11.54 -34.05
N ASN A 239 9.02 -12.24 -35.14
CA ASN A 239 9.96 -12.57 -36.21
C ASN A 239 10.47 -11.32 -36.95
N ALA A 240 9.66 -10.26 -37.06
CA ALA A 240 10.08 -9.00 -37.64
C ALA A 240 11.03 -8.23 -36.70
N ALA A 241 10.78 -8.24 -35.39
CA ALA A 241 11.64 -7.63 -34.39
C ALA A 241 13.00 -8.34 -34.27
N SER A 242 13.02 -9.69 -34.36
CA SER A 242 14.28 -10.45 -34.43
C SER A 242 15.08 -10.08 -35.68
N ARG A 243 14.43 -9.99 -36.84
CA ARG A 243 15.08 -9.62 -38.11
C ARG A 243 15.61 -8.19 -38.16
N ILE A 244 14.95 -7.25 -37.49
CA ILE A 244 15.43 -5.86 -37.34
C ILE A 244 16.68 -5.83 -36.45
N SER A 245 16.72 -6.68 -35.42
CA SER A 245 17.91 -6.86 -34.56
C SER A 245 19.06 -7.53 -35.30
N GLU A 246 18.78 -8.56 -36.10
CA GLU A 246 19.76 -9.24 -36.97
C GLU A 246 20.43 -8.28 -37.98
N ARG A 247 19.65 -7.34 -38.56
CA ARG A 247 20.19 -6.35 -39.51
C ARG A 247 21.04 -5.25 -38.88
N LYS A 248 20.93 -5.01 -37.56
CA LYS A 248 21.79 -4.08 -36.81
C LYS A 248 22.99 -4.74 -36.12
N LEU A 249 23.07 -6.06 -36.12
CA LEU A 249 24.14 -6.85 -35.49
C LEU A 249 25.16 -7.43 -36.48
N ALA A 250 25.10 -7.05 -37.76
CA ALA A 250 26.08 -7.42 -38.79
C ALA A 250 27.46 -6.74 -38.63
N GLY A 251 27.83 -6.33 -37.42
CA GLY A 251 29.06 -5.61 -37.15
C GLY A 251 29.51 -5.73 -35.70
N PHE A 252 29.74 -6.95 -35.18
CA PHE A 252 30.92 -7.27 -34.37
C PHE A 252 30.94 -8.76 -34.00
N SER A 253 32.10 -9.40 -34.19
CA SER A 253 32.31 -10.83 -34.00
C SER A 253 32.96 -11.14 -32.65
N ARG A 254 32.34 -12.01 -31.85
CA ARG A 254 32.93 -13.22 -31.21
C ARG A 254 31.93 -13.80 -30.20
N ARG A 255 31.53 -15.06 -30.46
CA ARG A 255 30.48 -15.90 -29.81
C ARG A 255 29.03 -15.53 -30.16
N SER A 256 28.18 -16.56 -30.30
CA SER A 256 26.84 -16.49 -30.89
C SER A 256 25.85 -15.72 -30.00
N LEU A 257 25.81 -14.40 -30.19
CA LEU A 257 24.73 -13.52 -29.73
C LEU A 257 23.29 -14.02 -30.00
N PRO A 258 23.00 -14.79 -31.08
CA PRO A 258 21.64 -15.25 -31.37
C PRO A 258 20.99 -16.06 -30.25
N GLU A 259 21.71 -16.97 -29.58
CA GLU A 259 21.12 -17.82 -28.52
C GLU A 259 20.86 -17.04 -27.23
N GLN A 260 21.74 -16.09 -26.89
CA GLN A 260 21.65 -15.30 -25.66
C GLN A 260 20.60 -14.18 -25.77
N VAL A 261 20.50 -13.53 -26.94
CA VAL A 261 19.49 -12.50 -27.19
C VAL A 261 18.12 -13.13 -27.41
N GLN A 262 18.04 -14.29 -28.07
CA GLN A 262 16.78 -15.02 -28.21
C GLN A 262 16.28 -15.56 -26.87
N ALA A 263 17.16 -16.05 -25.99
CA ALA A 263 16.80 -16.42 -24.62
C ALA A 263 16.39 -15.21 -23.78
N LEU A 264 17.06 -14.07 -23.89
CA LEU A 264 16.74 -12.85 -23.12
C LEU A 264 15.43 -12.18 -23.58
N VAL A 265 15.20 -12.13 -24.90
CA VAL A 265 13.94 -11.66 -25.48
C VAL A 265 12.83 -12.67 -25.24
N ALA A 266 13.10 -13.98 -25.32
CA ALA A 266 12.14 -15.01 -24.94
C ALA A 266 11.80 -14.94 -23.45
N CYS A 267 12.74 -14.77 -22.52
CA CYS A 267 12.46 -14.66 -21.08
C CYS A 267 11.74 -13.35 -20.72
N GLY A 268 12.19 -12.21 -21.29
CA GLY A 268 11.59 -10.91 -21.03
C GLY A 268 10.18 -10.76 -21.62
N PHE A 269 9.92 -11.35 -22.79
CA PHE A 269 8.57 -11.38 -23.38
C PHE A 269 7.74 -12.58 -22.91
N SER A 270 8.25 -13.79 -22.68
CA SER A 270 7.41 -14.95 -22.34
C SER A 270 6.77 -14.82 -20.96
N GLU A 271 7.48 -14.28 -19.96
CA GLU A 271 6.92 -14.14 -18.61
C GLU A 271 5.99 -12.93 -18.47
N SER A 272 6.33 -11.79 -19.09
CA SER A 272 5.48 -10.59 -19.05
C SER A 272 4.29 -10.68 -20.00
N SER A 273 4.42 -11.38 -21.13
CA SER A 273 3.35 -11.49 -22.11
C SER A 273 2.40 -12.66 -21.83
N ASP A 274 2.84 -13.85 -21.38
CA ASP A 274 1.89 -14.96 -21.12
C ASP A 274 0.91 -14.67 -19.96
N GLN A 275 1.31 -13.86 -18.98
CA GLN A 275 0.41 -13.41 -17.90
C GLN A 275 -0.57 -12.32 -18.36
N LEU A 276 -0.10 -11.32 -19.11
CA LEU A 276 -0.96 -10.26 -19.68
C LEU A 276 -1.90 -10.81 -20.76
N TYR A 277 -1.52 -11.88 -21.47
CA TYR A 277 -2.36 -12.54 -22.50
C TYR A 277 -3.53 -13.35 -21.91
N ARG A 278 -3.53 -13.65 -20.61
CA ARG A 278 -4.60 -14.46 -19.97
C ARG A 278 -5.61 -13.65 -19.16
N VAL A 279 -5.24 -12.48 -18.67
CA VAL A 279 -6.15 -11.66 -17.86
C VAL A 279 -7.14 -10.95 -18.79
N LYS A 280 -8.41 -11.28 -18.66
CA LYS A 280 -9.51 -10.63 -19.40
C LYS A 280 -10.07 -9.46 -18.59
N SER A 281 -10.76 -8.55 -19.27
CA SER A 281 -11.54 -7.49 -18.60
C SER A 281 -12.54 -8.06 -17.60
N THR A 282 -13.06 -9.26 -17.84
CA THR A 282 -13.97 -9.96 -16.94
C THR A 282 -13.32 -10.35 -15.62
N ASP A 283 -12.01 -10.62 -15.61
CA ASP A 283 -11.30 -11.14 -14.44
C ASP A 283 -10.96 -10.04 -13.45
N VAL A 284 -10.72 -8.82 -13.96
CA VAL A 284 -10.42 -7.62 -13.16
C VAL A 284 -11.67 -6.85 -12.75
N ASP A 285 -12.82 -7.15 -13.36
CA ASP A 285 -14.08 -6.47 -13.07
C ASP A 285 -14.64 -6.91 -11.71
N PRO A 286 -14.73 -6.02 -10.70
CA PRO A 286 -15.31 -6.36 -9.41
C PRO A 286 -16.81 -6.74 -9.46
N ASN A 287 -17.53 -6.42 -10.55
CA ASN A 287 -18.91 -6.87 -10.73
C ASN A 287 -19.04 -8.33 -11.20
N ASN A 288 -17.95 -8.99 -11.57
CA ASN A 288 -17.95 -10.43 -11.88
C ASN A 288 -17.50 -11.28 -10.69
N ASP A 289 -17.25 -10.66 -9.54
CA ASP A 289 -16.89 -11.33 -8.30
C ASP A 289 -18.06 -11.17 -7.31
N THR A 290 -18.86 -12.24 -7.19
CA THR A 290 -20.07 -12.28 -6.36
C THR A 290 -19.76 -12.18 -4.87
N ASP A 291 -18.62 -12.71 -4.43
CA ASP A 291 -18.20 -12.67 -3.03
C ASP A 291 -17.81 -11.25 -2.63
N SER A 292 -17.01 -10.59 -3.47
CA SER A 292 -16.66 -9.18 -3.27
C SER A 292 -17.90 -8.29 -3.25
N GLN A 293 -18.88 -8.55 -4.11
CA GLN A 293 -20.16 -7.82 -4.12
C GLN A 293 -20.93 -8.01 -2.83
N THR A 294 -21.11 -9.27 -2.41
CA THR A 294 -21.89 -9.62 -1.22
C THR A 294 -21.31 -8.97 0.03
N ILE A 295 -19.99 -9.02 0.18
CA ILE A 295 -19.29 -8.49 1.35
C ILE A 295 -19.26 -6.97 1.33
N PHE A 296 -18.83 -6.35 0.21
CA PHE A 296 -18.69 -4.90 0.15
C PHE A 296 -20.03 -4.17 0.14
N ASN A 297 -21.12 -4.78 -0.31
CA ASN A 297 -22.46 -4.18 -0.22
C ASN A 297 -22.94 -3.98 1.22
N LYS A 298 -22.29 -4.60 2.22
CA LYS A 298 -22.54 -4.34 3.64
C LYS A 298 -21.87 -3.04 4.15
N ILE A 299 -20.95 -2.44 3.38
CA ILE A 299 -20.39 -1.12 3.69
C ILE A 299 -21.44 -0.07 3.35
N ASN A 300 -21.79 0.77 4.32
CA ASN A 300 -22.87 1.75 4.17
C ASN A 300 -22.49 2.86 3.18
N ASN A 301 -21.27 3.38 3.32
CA ASN A 301 -20.77 4.46 2.48
C ASN A 301 -20.45 3.95 1.06
N GLN A 302 -21.24 4.40 0.09
CA GLN A 302 -21.13 3.99 -1.31
C GLN A 302 -19.82 4.41 -1.98
N ASP A 303 -19.27 5.59 -1.64
CA ASP A 303 -18.00 6.04 -2.20
C ASP A 303 -16.86 5.14 -1.72
N VAL A 304 -16.76 4.94 -0.40
CA VAL A 304 -15.78 4.03 0.21
C VAL A 304 -15.90 2.64 -0.39
N ARG A 305 -17.12 2.10 -0.46
CA ARG A 305 -17.41 0.79 -1.05
C ARG A 305 -16.90 0.67 -2.48
N ASN A 306 -17.23 1.63 -3.35
CA ASN A 306 -16.91 1.55 -4.78
C ASN A 306 -15.40 1.68 -5.04
N ARG A 307 -14.72 2.60 -4.33
CA ARG A 307 -13.28 2.85 -4.50
C ARG A 307 -12.43 1.71 -3.97
N SER A 308 -12.81 1.14 -2.82
CA SER A 308 -12.00 0.12 -2.13
C SER A 308 -12.17 -1.30 -2.71
N ARG A 309 -13.35 -1.66 -3.20
CA ARG A 309 -13.65 -3.03 -3.67
C ARG A 309 -12.74 -3.48 -4.81
N ALA A 310 -12.48 -2.61 -5.78
CA ALA A 310 -11.67 -2.94 -6.94
C ALA A 310 -10.22 -3.24 -6.54
N ILE A 311 -9.58 -2.36 -5.77
CA ILE A 311 -8.21 -2.59 -5.27
C ILE A 311 -8.16 -3.84 -4.41
N THR A 312 -9.10 -4.00 -3.47
CA THR A 312 -9.10 -5.16 -2.55
C THR A 312 -9.16 -6.48 -3.30
N LYS A 313 -10.10 -6.63 -4.26
CA LYS A 313 -10.19 -7.82 -5.10
C LYS A 313 -8.87 -8.11 -5.81
N LEU A 314 -8.30 -7.11 -6.49
CA LEU A 314 -7.10 -7.29 -7.31
C LEU A 314 -5.86 -7.59 -6.46
N VAL A 315 -5.74 -7.03 -5.26
CA VAL A 315 -4.66 -7.35 -4.32
C VAL A 315 -4.79 -8.77 -3.78
N LEU A 316 -5.97 -9.16 -3.30
CA LEU A 316 -6.21 -10.50 -2.75
C LEU A 316 -6.06 -11.63 -3.80
N GLU A 317 -6.27 -11.31 -5.08
CA GLU A 317 -6.04 -12.23 -6.20
C GLU A 317 -4.61 -12.22 -6.76
N GLY A 318 -3.68 -11.49 -6.13
CA GLY A 318 -2.28 -11.43 -6.57
C GLY A 318 -2.07 -10.70 -7.91
N ARG A 319 -3.03 -9.88 -8.33
CA ARG A 319 -2.93 -9.06 -9.54
C ARG A 319 -2.21 -7.74 -9.27
N ILE A 320 -2.37 -7.23 -8.05
CA ILE A 320 -1.66 -6.05 -7.52
C ILE A 320 -0.78 -6.52 -6.37
N GLY A 321 0.47 -6.04 -6.31
CA GLY A 321 1.39 -6.38 -5.22
C GLY A 321 1.00 -5.71 -3.90
N VAL A 322 0.90 -4.39 -3.91
CA VAL A 322 0.46 -3.59 -2.74
C VAL A 322 -0.57 -2.55 -3.18
N GLY A 323 -1.67 -2.44 -2.43
CA GLY A 323 -2.73 -1.46 -2.68
C GLY A 323 -2.88 -0.44 -1.55
N THR A 324 -2.91 0.85 -1.87
CA THR A 324 -3.23 1.93 -0.92
C THR A 324 -4.68 2.43 -1.11
N ILE A 325 -5.45 2.50 -0.03
CA ILE A 325 -6.83 3.01 -0.04
C ILE A 325 -6.90 4.20 0.91
N THR A 326 -7.04 5.41 0.35
CA THR A 326 -7.28 6.61 1.15
C THR A 326 -8.74 6.75 1.58
N LEU A 327 -8.95 6.99 2.89
CA LEU A 327 -10.23 7.41 3.46
C LEU A 327 -10.13 8.86 3.93
N GLY A 328 -11.11 9.69 3.57
CA GLY A 328 -11.13 11.11 3.93
C GLY A 328 -12.13 11.44 5.05
N GLY A 329 -11.96 12.63 5.63
CA GLY A 329 -12.83 13.14 6.69
C GLY A 329 -12.43 12.69 8.09
N PHE A 330 -11.13 12.42 8.30
CA PHE A 330 -10.57 12.07 9.61
C PHE A 330 -10.08 13.30 10.40
N ASP A 331 -10.45 14.50 9.96
CA ASP A 331 -10.41 15.72 10.77
C ASP A 331 -11.72 15.79 11.58
N TYR A 332 -11.61 15.62 12.90
CA TYR A 332 -12.77 15.53 13.78
C TYR A 332 -13.09 16.81 14.55
N HIS A 333 -12.51 17.96 14.20
CA HIS A 333 -12.68 19.18 15.00
C HIS A 333 -13.99 19.92 14.70
N ASP A 334 -15.05 19.18 14.37
CA ASP A 334 -16.38 19.74 14.08
C ASP A 334 -17.19 20.04 15.36
N GLY A 335 -16.57 19.89 16.53
CA GLY A 335 -17.21 20.07 17.83
C GLY A 335 -18.12 18.90 18.23
N THR A 336 -18.05 17.77 17.53
CA THR A 336 -18.82 16.56 17.86
C THR A 336 -17.92 15.34 17.99
N ARG A 337 -18.35 14.39 18.83
CA ARG A 337 -17.72 13.08 18.89
C ARG A 337 -18.30 12.11 17.85
N THR A 338 -19.58 12.30 17.54
CA THR A 338 -20.35 11.42 16.65
C THR A 338 -19.79 11.35 15.23
N THR A 339 -19.30 12.46 14.66
CA THR A 339 -18.67 12.44 13.32
C THR A 339 -17.43 11.55 13.30
N GLY A 340 -16.55 11.69 14.30
CA GLY A 340 -15.36 10.87 14.41
C GLY A 340 -15.67 9.39 14.60
N ASP A 341 -16.61 9.06 15.51
CA ASP A 341 -17.02 7.67 15.73
C ASP A 341 -17.67 7.05 14.48
N THR A 342 -18.38 7.85 13.67
CA THR A 342 -18.93 7.42 12.37
C THR A 342 -17.82 7.09 11.38
N LYS A 343 -16.77 7.91 11.31
CA LYS A 343 -15.61 7.68 10.45
C LYS A 343 -14.79 6.47 10.87
N ASP A 344 -14.63 6.30 12.17
CA ASP A 344 -14.00 5.12 12.78
C ASP A 344 -14.79 3.85 12.46
N PHE A 345 -16.12 3.92 12.48
CA PHE A 345 -16.99 2.83 12.05
C PHE A 345 -16.84 2.51 10.55
N GLU A 346 -16.80 3.53 9.68
CA GLU A 346 -16.56 3.35 8.24
C GLU A 346 -15.21 2.66 7.96
N LEU A 347 -14.14 3.07 8.65
CA LEU A 347 -12.83 2.41 8.60
C LEU A 347 -12.95 0.94 9.04
N GLY A 348 -13.63 0.69 10.16
CA GLY A 348 -13.88 -0.65 10.65
C GLY A 348 -14.62 -1.52 9.63
N GLN A 349 -15.64 -0.99 8.96
CA GLN A 349 -16.37 -1.71 7.91
C GLN A 349 -15.43 -2.09 6.74
N LEU A 350 -14.56 -1.18 6.30
CA LEU A 350 -13.60 -1.49 5.24
C LEU A 350 -12.62 -2.59 5.68
N MET A 351 -12.04 -2.47 6.87
CA MET A 351 -11.13 -3.49 7.42
C MET A 351 -11.82 -4.86 7.52
N GLY A 352 -13.05 -4.88 8.02
CA GLY A 352 -13.84 -6.09 8.12
C GLY A 352 -14.15 -6.70 6.75
N ALA A 353 -14.44 -5.88 5.73
CA ALA A 353 -14.68 -6.34 4.37
C ALA A 353 -13.43 -6.95 3.72
N ILE A 354 -12.26 -6.36 3.97
CA ILE A 354 -10.98 -6.91 3.49
C ILE A 354 -10.72 -8.28 4.10
N MET A 355 -10.82 -8.42 5.42
CA MET A 355 -10.57 -9.69 6.11
C MET A 355 -11.61 -10.77 5.76
N GLU A 356 -12.88 -10.41 5.69
CA GLU A 356 -13.94 -11.36 5.33
C GLU A 356 -13.80 -11.82 3.87
N LEU A 357 -13.41 -10.93 2.95
CA LEU A 357 -13.15 -11.31 1.56
C LEU A 357 -11.90 -12.20 1.44
N ALA A 358 -10.85 -11.93 2.23
CA ALA A 358 -9.67 -12.77 2.30
C ALA A 358 -10.03 -14.19 2.82
N ALA A 359 -10.90 -14.26 3.83
CA ALA A 359 -11.41 -15.54 4.34
C ALA A 359 -12.20 -16.33 3.30
N VAL A 360 -13.09 -15.67 2.55
CA VAL A 360 -13.86 -16.33 1.48
C VAL A 360 -12.97 -16.76 0.31
N LYS A 361 -11.91 -15.99 0.01
CA LYS A 361 -10.94 -16.31 -1.05
C LYS A 361 -9.83 -17.27 -0.63
N ASP A 362 -9.86 -17.78 0.61
CA ASP A 362 -8.84 -18.67 1.17
C ASP A 362 -7.41 -18.11 1.01
N THR A 363 -7.24 -16.83 1.35
CA THR A 363 -5.96 -16.12 1.26
C THR A 363 -5.68 -15.33 2.53
N ASP A 364 -4.40 -15.19 2.86
CA ASP A 364 -3.96 -14.35 3.97
C ASP A 364 -3.99 -12.87 3.55
N VAL A 365 -4.03 -11.94 4.52
CA VAL A 365 -3.89 -10.51 4.22
C VAL A 365 -3.26 -9.75 5.38
N VAL A 366 -2.36 -8.81 5.05
CA VAL A 366 -1.85 -7.80 5.96
C VAL A 366 -2.53 -6.47 5.65
N ILE A 367 -3.09 -5.85 6.68
CA ILE A 367 -3.70 -4.52 6.61
C ILE A 367 -2.87 -3.58 7.47
N TYR A 368 -2.38 -2.50 6.88
CA TYR A 368 -1.79 -1.38 7.60
C TYR A 368 -2.79 -0.22 7.67
N VAL A 369 -2.89 0.45 8.81
CA VAL A 369 -3.71 1.66 8.96
C VAL A 369 -2.82 2.81 9.37
N LEU A 370 -2.62 3.73 8.44
CA LEU A 370 -1.81 4.94 8.59
C LEU A 370 -2.71 6.14 8.89
N THR A 371 -2.18 7.12 9.61
CA THR A 371 -2.89 8.37 9.92
C THR A 371 -1.96 9.56 9.70
N ASP A 372 -2.52 10.66 9.24
CA ASP A 372 -1.83 11.91 8.99
C ASP A 372 -2.04 12.86 10.19
N GLY A 373 -1.34 12.59 11.29
CA GLY A 373 -1.60 13.26 12.56
C GLY A 373 -2.28 12.35 13.59
N GLY A 374 -2.66 12.95 14.71
CA GLY A 374 -3.55 12.37 15.71
C GLY A 374 -4.47 13.45 16.25
N VAL A 375 -5.31 13.11 17.23
CA VAL A 375 -6.25 14.07 17.83
C VAL A 375 -6.19 14.06 19.35
N ALA A 376 -6.52 15.20 19.94
CA ALA A 376 -6.71 15.37 21.36
C ALA A 376 -8.16 15.75 21.68
N ALA A 377 -8.65 15.29 22.83
CA ALA A 377 -9.95 15.67 23.36
C ALA A 377 -9.85 16.74 24.46
N GLY A 378 -10.85 17.63 24.53
CA GLY A 378 -10.85 18.83 25.38
C GLY A 378 -11.65 18.70 26.70
N GLY A 379 -12.17 17.52 27.01
CA GLY A 379 -12.87 17.23 28.27
C GLY A 379 -14.39 17.49 28.28
N THR A 380 -14.96 18.08 27.22
CA THR A 380 -16.41 18.17 27.04
C THR A 380 -16.98 16.81 26.67
N VAL A 381 -17.99 16.34 27.38
CA VAL A 381 -18.64 15.04 27.14
C VAL A 381 -19.74 15.18 26.07
N ASP A 382 -19.76 14.28 25.09
CA ASP A 382 -20.84 14.15 24.09
C ASP A 382 -21.98 13.24 24.59
N GLY A 383 -23.08 13.16 23.85
CA GLY A 383 -24.21 12.27 24.14
C GLY A 383 -23.85 10.78 24.23
N SER A 384 -22.72 10.36 23.63
CA SER A 384 -22.15 9.00 23.78
C SER A 384 -21.49 8.74 25.14
N GLY A 385 -21.33 9.77 25.97
CA GLY A 385 -20.62 9.69 27.25
C GLY A 385 -19.10 9.80 27.13
N LYS A 386 -18.53 9.93 25.91
CA LYS A 386 -17.09 10.14 25.67
C LYS A 386 -16.74 11.61 25.46
N PHE A 387 -15.45 11.95 25.53
CA PHE A 387 -15.00 13.32 25.28
C PHE A 387 -14.98 13.66 23.78
N ILE A 388 -15.38 14.90 23.47
CA ILE A 388 -15.34 15.52 22.15
C ILE A 388 -13.89 15.86 21.76
N TRP A 389 -13.58 15.68 20.48
CA TRP A 389 -12.30 16.06 19.89
C TRP A 389 -12.18 17.58 19.80
N SER A 390 -11.05 18.11 20.27
CA SER A 390 -10.83 19.54 20.41
C SER A 390 -9.75 20.11 19.50
N GLY A 391 -8.91 19.26 18.92
CA GLY A 391 -7.79 19.71 18.11
C GLY A 391 -6.85 18.57 17.71
N ASP A 392 -5.97 18.86 16.76
CA ASP A 392 -4.97 17.90 16.29
C ASP A 392 -3.85 17.77 17.31
N SER A 393 -3.24 16.59 17.32
CA SER A 393 -2.16 16.26 18.20
C SER A 393 -1.34 15.09 17.69
N GLY A 394 -0.23 15.40 17.04
CA GLY A 394 0.73 14.44 16.55
C GLY A 394 1.40 13.67 17.67
N GLN A 395 1.44 14.25 18.88
CA GLN A 395 1.86 13.57 20.10
C GLN A 395 0.93 12.44 20.55
N ARG A 396 -0.26 12.33 19.96
CA ARG A 396 -1.28 11.31 20.25
C ARG A 396 -1.57 10.41 19.05
N SER A 397 -0.63 10.39 18.10
CA SER A 397 -0.72 9.55 16.92
C SER A 397 -0.23 8.12 17.20
N SER A 398 -0.67 7.21 16.33
CA SER A 398 -0.22 5.83 16.26
C SER A 398 -0.67 5.24 14.93
N THR A 399 0.09 4.28 14.42
CA THR A 399 -0.36 3.43 13.31
C THR A 399 -0.49 2.00 13.83
N PHE A 400 -1.29 1.17 13.18
CA PHE A 400 -1.40 -0.24 13.55
C PHE A 400 -1.49 -1.14 12.33
N MET A 401 -1.16 -2.40 12.54
CA MET A 401 -1.28 -3.45 11.55
C MET A 401 -2.17 -4.56 12.07
N MET A 402 -2.96 -5.15 11.16
CA MET A 402 -3.78 -6.32 11.40
C MET A 402 -3.41 -7.38 10.37
N VAL A 403 -3.33 -8.63 10.80
CA VAL A 403 -3.00 -9.77 9.96
C VAL A 403 -4.10 -10.80 10.11
N TYR A 404 -4.77 -11.12 9.00
CA TYR A 404 -5.64 -12.28 8.90
C TYR A 404 -4.86 -13.43 8.28
N LYS A 405 -4.91 -14.60 8.92
CA LYS A 405 -4.34 -15.83 8.39
C LYS A 405 -5.41 -16.92 8.27
N LYS A 406 -5.55 -17.48 7.08
CA LYS A 406 -6.60 -18.44 6.74
C LYS A 406 -6.55 -19.74 7.56
N ASP A 407 -5.35 -20.19 7.94
CA ASP A 407 -5.14 -21.47 8.64
C ASP A 407 -5.15 -21.34 10.17
N GLY A 408 -5.35 -20.14 10.70
CA GLY A 408 -5.35 -19.88 12.14
C GLY A 408 -4.74 -18.54 12.48
N ARG A 409 -4.90 -18.10 13.73
CA ARG A 409 -4.36 -16.83 14.19
C ARG A 409 -2.82 -16.78 14.03
N PRO A 410 -2.25 -15.68 13.51
CA PRO A 410 -0.81 -15.46 13.51
C PRO A 410 -0.20 -15.56 14.92
N GLY A 411 0.97 -16.20 15.03
CA GLY A 411 1.72 -16.27 16.28
C GLY A 411 2.42 -14.96 16.60
N LEU A 412 2.72 -14.73 17.87
CA LEU A 412 3.53 -13.60 18.31
C LEU A 412 4.91 -14.07 18.77
N ARG A 413 5.95 -13.35 18.35
CA ARG A 413 7.34 -13.58 18.75
C ARG A 413 7.57 -13.26 20.22
N THR A 414 6.81 -12.30 20.74
CA THR A 414 6.75 -11.93 22.16
C THR A 414 5.30 -11.85 22.61
N THR A 415 5.03 -11.67 23.90
CA THR A 415 3.65 -11.42 24.36
C THR A 415 3.16 -9.99 24.08
N LYS A 416 4.00 -9.13 23.50
CA LYS A 416 3.72 -7.71 23.29
C LYS A 416 3.17 -7.46 21.89
N ARG A 417 2.12 -6.64 21.83
CA ARG A 417 1.48 -6.13 20.59
C ARG A 417 1.71 -4.64 20.38
N GLN A 418 2.52 -4.01 21.23
CA GLN A 418 2.75 -2.57 21.23
C GLN A 418 4.25 -2.31 21.07
N ILE A 419 4.60 -1.50 20.07
CA ILE A 419 5.96 -0.98 19.86
C ILE A 419 5.96 0.49 20.26
N GLY A 420 6.83 0.85 21.20
CA GLY A 420 6.80 2.14 21.88
C GLY A 420 5.76 2.16 23.00
N TYR A 421 5.56 3.31 23.64
CA TYR A 421 4.52 3.45 24.66
C TYR A 421 4.08 4.90 24.85
N PHE A 422 2.96 5.04 25.56
CA PHE A 422 2.39 6.32 25.95
C PHE A 422 2.73 6.65 27.41
N LYS A 423 2.88 7.93 27.70
CA LYS A 423 3.02 8.48 29.05
C LYS A 423 1.67 8.52 29.75
N ALA A 424 1.69 8.66 31.07
CA ALA A 424 0.49 8.75 31.89
C ALA A 424 -0.48 9.90 31.49
N ASN A 425 0.02 10.92 30.78
CA ASN A 425 -0.78 12.06 30.29
C ASN A 425 -1.37 11.83 28.88
N GLY A 426 -1.26 10.63 28.32
CA GLY A 426 -1.84 10.28 27.03
C GLY A 426 -1.03 10.73 25.81
N ALA A 427 0.21 11.21 25.97
CA ALA A 427 1.12 11.49 24.85
C ALA A 427 2.16 10.38 24.66
N VAL A 428 2.62 10.14 23.45
CA VAL A 428 3.72 9.20 23.14
C VAL A 428 4.98 9.57 23.94
N GLU A 429 5.69 8.57 24.46
CA GLU A 429 7.04 8.74 25.01
C GLU A 429 8.07 8.77 23.89
N GLY A 430 8.51 9.96 23.50
CA GLY A 430 9.39 10.17 22.35
C GLY A 430 10.76 9.52 22.48
N SER A 431 11.24 9.25 23.71
CA SER A 431 12.51 8.56 23.94
C SER A 431 12.38 7.05 24.15
N ALA A 432 11.17 6.48 23.99
CA ALA A 432 10.94 5.06 24.24
C ALA A 432 11.69 4.15 23.25
N LEU A 433 11.60 4.47 21.96
CA LEU A 433 12.21 3.75 20.85
C LEU A 433 12.54 4.71 19.70
N LEU A 434 13.37 4.25 18.76
CA LEU A 434 13.69 5.02 17.54
C LEU A 434 12.45 5.30 16.66
N THR A 435 11.43 4.45 16.76
CA THR A 435 10.14 4.64 16.07
C THR A 435 9.27 5.71 16.73
N SER A 436 9.49 6.02 18.01
CA SER A 436 8.55 6.83 18.79
C SER A 436 8.48 8.29 18.37
N ASN A 437 9.50 8.81 17.70
CA ASN A 437 9.59 10.18 17.21
C ASN A 437 9.93 10.28 15.71
N SER A 438 9.80 9.19 14.96
CA SER A 438 10.15 9.16 13.54
C SER A 438 9.17 8.29 12.76
N VAL A 439 8.29 8.95 12.01
CA VAL A 439 7.31 8.29 11.12
C VAL A 439 8.00 7.36 10.11
N VAL A 440 9.12 7.80 9.52
CA VAL A 440 9.91 6.97 8.58
C VAL A 440 10.45 5.72 9.27
N THR A 441 10.94 5.84 10.50
CA THR A 441 11.45 4.68 11.26
C THR A 441 10.32 3.74 11.67
N THR A 442 9.13 4.27 11.96
CA THR A 442 7.92 3.47 12.15
C THR A 442 7.56 2.68 10.88
N SER A 443 7.59 3.30 9.70
CA SER A 443 7.39 2.61 8.43
C SER A 443 8.41 1.49 8.21
N LYS A 444 9.68 1.72 8.59
CA LYS A 444 10.72 0.67 8.59
C LYS A 444 10.36 -0.49 9.52
N ALA A 445 9.90 -0.21 10.74
CA ALA A 445 9.47 -1.25 11.69
C ALA A 445 8.24 -2.04 11.18
N MET A 446 7.31 -1.39 10.47
CA MET A 446 6.18 -2.06 9.82
C MET A 446 6.67 -3.05 8.75
N VAL A 447 7.61 -2.63 7.90
CA VAL A 447 8.25 -3.51 6.88
C VAL A 447 9.04 -4.64 7.54
N ALA A 448 9.72 -4.38 8.66
CA ALA A 448 10.40 -5.43 9.43
C ALA A 448 9.42 -6.51 9.92
N ASN A 449 8.25 -6.10 10.41
CA ASN A 449 7.19 -7.06 10.79
C ASN A 449 6.64 -7.81 9.57
N TYR A 450 6.49 -7.16 8.41
CA TYR A 450 6.11 -7.84 7.18
C TYR A 450 7.12 -8.91 6.78
N LEU A 451 8.42 -8.61 6.85
CA LEU A 451 9.47 -9.58 6.56
C LEU A 451 9.48 -10.72 7.59
N ALA A 452 9.29 -10.41 8.87
CA ALA A 452 9.24 -11.42 9.94
C ALA A 452 8.09 -12.41 9.78
N LEU A 453 6.92 -11.96 9.31
CA LEU A 453 5.80 -12.85 8.94
C LEU A 453 6.21 -13.92 7.92
N HIS A 454 7.24 -13.67 7.12
CA HIS A 454 7.75 -14.58 6.10
C HIS A 454 9.08 -15.25 6.47
N GLY A 455 9.66 -14.93 7.64
CA GLY A 455 11.00 -15.39 8.03
C GLY A 455 12.12 -14.78 7.18
N LEU A 456 11.91 -13.56 6.67
CA LEU A 456 12.80 -12.82 5.78
C LEU A 456 13.44 -11.60 6.46
N GLU A 457 13.40 -11.51 7.79
CA GLU A 457 13.94 -10.36 8.54
C GLU A 457 15.44 -10.13 8.28
N GLY A 458 16.19 -11.18 7.93
CA GLY A 458 17.61 -11.06 7.53
C GLY A 458 17.83 -10.27 6.23
N ASN A 459 16.78 -10.03 5.44
CA ASN A 459 16.83 -9.22 4.22
C ASN A 459 16.42 -7.75 4.45
N PHE A 460 16.19 -7.35 5.70
CA PHE A 460 15.64 -6.03 6.03
C PHE A 460 16.48 -4.87 5.48
N GLU A 461 17.79 -4.87 5.73
CA GLU A 461 18.71 -3.81 5.26
C GLU A 461 18.69 -3.67 3.73
N ASN A 462 18.67 -4.78 2.99
CA ASN A 462 18.58 -4.76 1.54
C ASN A 462 17.27 -4.16 1.03
N VAL A 463 16.17 -4.37 1.77
CA VAL A 463 14.85 -3.84 1.41
C VAL A 463 14.77 -2.35 1.71
N VAL A 464 15.04 -1.92 2.95
CA VAL A 464 14.82 -0.53 3.35
C VAL A 464 16.00 0.40 3.06
N GLY A 465 17.19 -0.16 2.77
CA GLY A 465 18.41 0.56 2.39
C GLY A 465 19.37 0.86 3.55
N ASP A 466 18.95 0.61 4.79
CA ASP A 466 19.74 0.74 6.00
C ASP A 466 19.19 -0.17 7.11
N ASP A 467 19.90 -0.27 8.24
CA ASP A 467 19.37 -0.91 9.44
C ASP A 467 19.54 -0.01 10.67
N PRO A 468 18.54 0.84 10.99
CA PRO A 468 18.59 1.67 12.20
C PRO A 468 18.45 0.84 13.48
N PHE A 469 17.95 -0.40 13.40
CA PHE A 469 17.67 -1.24 14.56
C PHE A 469 18.87 -2.10 14.96
N ARG A 470 19.68 -2.51 13.98
CA ARG A 470 20.89 -3.34 14.15
C ARG A 470 20.59 -4.56 15.02
N ASN A 471 21.45 -4.81 16.01
CA ASN A 471 21.30 -5.89 16.99
C ASN A 471 20.03 -5.80 17.87
N ASN A 472 19.21 -4.75 17.73
CA ASN A 472 17.97 -4.56 18.50
C ASN A 472 16.70 -4.81 17.66
N LEU A 473 16.79 -5.35 16.45
CA LEU A 473 15.64 -5.58 15.56
C LEU A 473 14.50 -6.32 16.27
N ASP A 474 14.81 -7.33 17.09
CA ASP A 474 13.82 -8.10 17.87
C ASP A 474 12.90 -7.26 18.75
N ARG A 475 13.34 -6.07 19.19
CA ARG A 475 12.51 -5.14 19.99
C ARG A 475 11.39 -4.49 19.17
N TYR A 476 11.47 -4.56 17.86
CA TYR A 476 10.54 -3.98 16.90
C TYR A 476 9.72 -5.05 16.16
N LEU A 477 9.91 -6.33 16.47
CA LEU A 477 9.18 -7.44 15.86
C LEU A 477 8.11 -7.96 16.82
N VAL A 478 6.88 -8.05 16.33
CA VAL A 478 5.71 -8.53 17.09
C VAL A 478 5.32 -9.93 16.63
N PHE A 479 5.31 -10.17 15.33
CA PHE A 479 4.80 -11.42 14.76
C PHE A 479 5.88 -12.49 14.60
N ASP A 480 5.47 -13.74 14.78
CA ASP A 480 6.21 -14.91 14.33
C ASP A 480 5.96 -15.18 12.84
N LYS A 481 6.85 -15.99 12.26
CA LYS A 481 6.67 -16.49 10.90
C LYS A 481 5.33 -17.21 10.74
N LEU A 482 4.59 -16.88 9.69
CA LEU A 482 3.43 -17.62 9.24
C LEU A 482 3.88 -19.02 8.81
N ARG A 483 3.56 -20.03 9.62
CA ARG A 483 3.81 -21.45 9.32
C ARG A 483 2.83 -22.02 8.31
#